data_AF-A0A9P0MKJ8-F1
#
_entry.id   AF-A0A9P0MKJ8-F1
#
_cell.length_a   1.000
_cell.length_b   1.000
_cell.length_c   1.000
_cell.angle_alpha   90.00
_cell.angle_beta   90.00
_cell.angle_gamma   90.00
#
_symmetry.space_group_name_H-M   'P 1'
#
loop_
_entity.id
_entity.type
_entity.pdbx_description
1 polymer ?
#
loop_
_entity_poly.entity_id
_entity_poly.type
_entity_poly.pdbx_seq_one_letter_code
_entity_poly.pdbx_strand_id
1 'polypeptide(L)'
;MPKFFKLIVVFIIIESVCAWDSDDLEIFDLVEEVGQSFYEVLEIPENADGSVIKRAYRKLSLALHPDKNDAPDANVKFRQLVAIYDILRDSTKRAKYDDVLLNGLPDWKEAVYYYRKVRKMGLIEMSIILFIIITIGQYLVAWAAYFEKKYAIEEFVNLKSKKLQKKQKKGKAVDMETVQILPELVSTLPKPTVSCTLPVQICKLCWFLIMDFPPLTYHWILRVIEERRNAKEQVVEEESSEEEVMPVRERGPRRRKAFTAPELKDSDKKPVQDTNVKTDANKTQESVKIISGGLWTDDDFADLIRLMKKYPPGTQERWEKIGLSMRRPTHEVAHMAHKMKDEGFKPIAKQEEESKDIAGEEPKKTKTKGGKAGNMEEIPETPWSQAQQKAFEQALASYPKGTVGDRWEKISKCVPGKTKEECMLRYKNIVDLIKKKKDKPDSNDNKLSEI
;
A
#
# COMPACT_ATOMS: atom_id res chain seq x y z
N MET A 1 -5.28 25.09 25.94
CA MET A 1 -3.97 25.71 25.62
C MET A 1 -2.89 24.80 25.02
N PRO A 2 -2.79 23.46 25.26
CA PRO A 2 -1.66 22.68 24.72
C PRO A 2 -1.71 22.38 23.21
N LYS A 3 -2.86 22.59 22.55
CA LYS A 3 -3.01 22.39 21.10
C LYS A 3 -2.44 23.56 20.27
N PHE A 4 -2.45 24.78 20.82
CA PHE A 4 -1.88 25.96 20.17
C PHE A 4 -0.35 25.89 20.12
N PHE A 5 0.28 25.42 21.21
CA PHE A 5 1.73 25.27 21.28
C PHE A 5 2.28 24.24 20.27
N LYS A 6 1.56 23.13 20.05
CA LYS A 6 1.94 22.13 19.03
C LYS A 6 1.81 22.66 17.60
N LEU A 7 0.84 23.52 17.33
CA LEU A 7 0.67 24.18 16.03
C LEU A 7 1.78 25.20 15.77
N ILE A 8 2.16 25.97 16.80
CA ILE A 8 3.27 26.92 16.74
C ILE A 8 4.61 26.20 16.50
N VAL A 9 4.86 25.07 17.16
CA VAL A 9 6.09 24.29 16.92
C VAL A 9 6.15 23.70 15.51
N VAL A 10 5.01 23.24 14.95
CA VAL A 10 4.96 22.80 13.55
C VAL A 10 5.15 23.97 12.59
N PHE A 11 4.63 25.16 12.91
CA PHE A 11 4.81 26.37 12.10
C PHE A 11 6.27 26.85 12.11
N ILE A 12 6.95 26.82 13.27
CA ILE A 12 8.37 27.17 13.43
C ILE A 12 9.30 26.19 12.69
N ILE A 13 8.94 24.90 12.66
CA ILE A 13 9.71 23.89 11.89
C ILE A 13 9.50 24.08 10.37
N ILE A 14 8.35 24.61 9.94
CA ILE A 14 8.08 24.98 8.54
C ILE A 14 8.79 26.29 8.15
N GLU A 15 8.97 27.24 9.07
CA GLU A 15 9.74 28.48 8.84
C GLU A 15 11.26 28.24 8.67
N SER A 16 11.76 27.04 8.98
CA SER A 16 13.16 26.67 8.68
C SER A 16 13.39 26.28 7.21
N VAL A 17 12.40 26.45 6.34
CA VAL A 17 12.63 26.43 4.90
C VAL A 17 13.36 27.72 4.55
N CYS A 18 14.64 27.62 4.18
CA CYS A 18 15.38 28.69 3.49
C CYS A 18 14.68 28.99 2.15
N ALA A 19 13.58 29.73 2.20
CA ALA A 19 13.02 30.38 1.04
C ALA A 19 13.98 31.50 0.65
N TRP A 20 14.23 31.65 -0.66
CA TRP A 20 14.95 32.81 -1.14
C TRP A 20 14.16 34.07 -0.81
N ASP A 21 14.87 35.05 -0.29
CA ASP A 21 14.32 36.36 0.03
C ASP A 21 14.30 37.25 -1.21
N SER A 22 13.60 38.38 -1.14
CA SER A 22 13.55 39.37 -2.23
C SER A 22 14.96 39.81 -2.65
N ASP A 23 15.86 39.99 -1.68
CA ASP A 23 17.26 40.35 -1.93
C ASP A 23 18.01 39.28 -2.72
N ASP A 24 17.70 38.00 -2.53
CA ASP A 24 18.37 36.91 -3.25
C ASP A 24 17.96 36.93 -4.72
N LEU A 25 16.66 37.15 -4.97
CA LEU A 25 16.11 37.25 -6.32
C LEU A 25 16.69 38.46 -7.07
N GLU A 26 16.80 39.61 -6.42
CA GLU A 26 17.45 40.81 -6.99
C GLU A 26 18.90 40.53 -7.40
N ILE A 27 19.66 39.83 -6.54
CA ILE A 27 21.05 39.45 -6.83
C ILE A 27 21.07 38.49 -8.03
N PHE A 28 20.22 37.47 -8.05
CA PHE A 28 20.19 36.49 -9.14
C PHE A 28 19.86 37.13 -10.49
N ASP A 29 18.85 38.00 -10.52
CA ASP A 29 18.45 38.71 -11.72
C ASP A 29 19.57 39.64 -12.22
N LEU A 30 20.27 40.33 -11.31
CA LEU A 30 21.38 41.22 -11.69
C LEU A 30 22.62 40.43 -12.18
N VAL A 31 22.93 39.29 -11.56
CA VAL A 31 24.01 38.41 -12.00
C VAL A 31 23.74 37.89 -13.42
N GLU A 32 22.49 37.51 -13.71
CA GLU A 32 22.06 37.07 -15.03
C GLU A 32 22.13 38.21 -16.07
N GLU A 33 21.75 39.44 -15.70
CA GLU A 33 21.79 40.61 -16.60
C GLU A 33 23.22 41.04 -16.96
N VAL A 34 24.14 41.01 -15.98
CA VAL A 34 25.51 41.52 -16.15
C VAL A 34 26.44 40.46 -16.76
N GLY A 35 26.28 39.19 -16.39
CA GLY A 35 27.08 38.08 -16.91
C GLY A 35 28.58 38.13 -16.61
N GLN A 36 29.00 39.01 -15.68
CA GLN A 36 30.38 39.21 -15.23
C GLN A 36 30.40 39.42 -13.71
N SER A 37 31.58 39.25 -13.11
CA SER A 37 31.75 39.51 -11.68
C SER A 37 31.53 41.00 -11.37
N PHE A 38 30.75 41.30 -10.34
CA PHE A 38 30.54 42.67 -9.85
C PHE A 38 31.85 43.35 -9.44
N TYR A 39 32.84 42.57 -8.99
CA TYR A 39 34.18 43.06 -8.67
C TYR A 39 34.97 43.44 -9.93
N GLU A 40 34.82 42.67 -11.02
CA GLU A 40 35.42 42.97 -12.31
C GLU A 40 34.80 44.23 -12.92
N VAL A 41 33.48 44.39 -12.84
CA VAL A 41 32.78 45.59 -13.33
C VAL A 41 33.22 46.86 -12.60
N LEU A 42 33.50 46.76 -11.30
CA LEU A 42 34.03 47.86 -10.50
C LEU A 42 35.57 48.01 -10.56
N GLU A 43 36.27 47.10 -11.25
CA GLU A 43 37.74 47.04 -11.33
C GLU A 43 38.43 46.97 -9.95
N ILE A 44 37.89 46.17 -9.02
CA ILE A 44 38.38 46.03 -7.65
C ILE A 44 38.65 44.56 -7.29
N PRO A 45 39.54 44.27 -6.32
CA PRO A 45 39.70 42.91 -5.83
C PRO A 45 38.47 42.46 -5.01
N GLU A 46 38.17 41.16 -5.01
CA GLU A 46 37.06 40.57 -4.25
C GLU A 46 37.15 40.83 -2.74
N ASN A 47 38.37 40.98 -2.21
CA ASN A 47 38.64 41.33 -0.81
C ASN A 47 38.62 42.85 -0.52
N ALA A 48 38.11 43.67 -1.45
CA ALA A 48 38.07 45.12 -1.28
C ALA A 48 37.20 45.55 -0.11
N ASP A 49 37.69 46.51 0.67
CA ASP A 49 36.94 47.17 1.75
C ASP A 49 35.85 48.10 1.18
N GLY A 50 34.81 48.38 1.98
CA GLY A 50 33.68 49.25 1.59
C GLY A 50 34.12 50.65 1.15
N SER A 51 35.24 51.16 1.70
CA SER A 51 35.83 52.44 1.29
C SER A 51 36.36 52.43 -0.15
N VAL A 52 36.94 51.30 -0.59
CA VAL A 52 37.46 51.09 -1.95
C VAL A 52 36.31 50.95 -2.94
N ILE A 53 35.28 50.17 -2.58
CA ILE A 53 34.05 50.01 -3.36
C ILE A 53 33.39 51.38 -3.64
N LYS A 54 33.25 52.20 -2.60
CA LYS A 54 32.67 53.55 -2.72
C LYS A 54 33.49 54.48 -3.61
N ARG A 55 34.83 54.36 -3.57
CA ARG A 55 35.73 55.16 -4.43
C ARG A 55 35.63 54.73 -5.89
N ALA A 56 35.64 53.43 -6.16
CA ALA A 56 35.51 52.86 -7.50
C ALA A 56 34.15 53.23 -8.13
N TYR A 57 33.06 53.08 -7.37
CA TYR A 57 31.73 53.50 -7.80
C TYR A 57 31.71 54.97 -8.22
N ARG A 58 32.21 55.90 -7.38
CA ARG A 58 32.23 57.34 -7.71
C ARG A 58 33.00 57.64 -9.01
N LYS A 59 34.12 56.95 -9.24
CA LYS A 59 34.93 57.10 -10.46
C LYS A 59 34.14 56.65 -11.69
N LEU A 60 33.52 55.47 -11.63
CA LEU A 60 32.77 54.88 -12.73
C LEU A 60 31.43 55.59 -12.97
N SER A 61 30.73 56.06 -11.93
CA SER A 61 29.49 56.82 -12.07
C SER A 61 29.69 58.11 -12.88
N LEU A 62 30.84 58.78 -12.72
CA LEU A 62 31.17 59.98 -13.49
C LEU A 62 31.46 59.67 -14.97
N ALA A 63 32.03 58.49 -15.25
CA ALA A 63 32.37 58.06 -16.60
C ALA A 63 31.16 57.48 -17.36
N LEU A 64 30.29 56.77 -16.65
CA LEU A 64 29.10 56.10 -17.22
C LEU A 64 27.82 56.92 -17.09
N HIS A 65 27.89 58.17 -16.61
CA HIS A 65 26.70 59.01 -16.45
C HIS A 65 26.02 59.24 -17.81
N PRO A 66 24.69 59.05 -17.94
CA PRO A 66 23.98 59.15 -19.22
C PRO A 66 24.01 60.57 -19.84
N ASP A 67 24.28 61.60 -19.04
CA ASP A 67 24.46 62.99 -19.51
C ASP A 67 25.84 63.26 -20.13
N LYS A 68 26.84 62.42 -19.82
CA LYS A 68 28.22 62.58 -20.29
C LYS A 68 28.65 61.52 -21.30
N ASN A 69 27.94 60.39 -21.33
CA ASN A 69 28.20 59.27 -22.21
C ASN A 69 27.00 59.05 -23.13
N ASP A 70 27.18 59.41 -24.40
CA ASP A 70 26.14 59.34 -25.44
C ASP A 70 25.90 57.91 -25.99
N ALA A 71 26.54 56.89 -25.42
CA ALA A 71 26.32 55.51 -25.85
C ALA A 71 24.85 55.09 -25.64
N PRO A 72 24.25 54.33 -26.58
CA PRO A 72 22.86 53.88 -26.46
C PRO A 72 22.60 53.02 -25.21
N ASP A 73 23.64 52.34 -24.72
CA ASP A 73 23.59 51.48 -23.53
C ASP A 73 23.96 52.21 -22.22
N ALA A 74 24.28 53.52 -22.26
CA ALA A 74 24.78 54.25 -21.10
C ALA A 74 23.80 54.21 -19.92
N ASN A 75 22.49 54.31 -20.19
CA ASN A 75 21.44 54.24 -19.18
C ASN A 75 21.38 52.85 -18.52
N VAL A 76 21.49 51.78 -19.32
CA VAL A 76 21.48 50.40 -18.83
C VAL A 76 22.70 50.14 -17.96
N LYS A 77 23.90 50.49 -18.44
CA LYS A 77 25.17 50.32 -17.70
C LYS A 77 25.21 51.13 -16.42
N PHE A 78 24.67 52.35 -16.43
CA PHE A 78 24.58 53.18 -15.24
C PHE A 78 23.64 52.57 -14.20
N ARG A 79 22.47 52.08 -14.62
CA ARG A 79 21.54 51.36 -13.72
C ARG A 79 22.19 50.11 -13.12
N GLN A 80 22.87 49.31 -13.92
CA GLN A 80 23.61 48.13 -13.45
C GLN A 80 24.69 48.54 -12.44
N LEU A 81 25.46 49.60 -12.72
CA LEU A 81 26.48 50.11 -11.80
C LEU A 81 25.90 50.51 -10.43
N VAL A 82 24.74 51.17 -10.42
CA VAL A 82 24.04 51.56 -9.18
C VAL A 82 23.62 50.31 -8.40
N ALA A 83 22.97 49.35 -9.07
CA ALA A 83 22.53 48.10 -8.44
C ALA A 83 23.70 47.27 -7.89
N ILE A 84 24.79 47.17 -8.64
CA ILE A 84 26.03 46.49 -8.22
C ILE A 84 26.59 47.14 -6.94
N TYR A 85 26.64 48.47 -6.91
CA TYR A 85 27.12 49.19 -5.73
C TYR A 85 26.23 48.96 -4.52
N ASP A 86 24.90 48.96 -4.69
CA ASP A 86 23.96 48.74 -3.58
C ASP A 86 24.10 47.33 -2.98
N ILE A 87 24.35 46.30 -3.81
CA ILE A 87 24.63 44.93 -3.34
C ILE A 87 25.97 44.85 -2.62
N LEU A 88 27.04 45.39 -3.20
CA LEU A 88 28.39 45.28 -2.63
C LEU A 88 28.62 46.17 -1.41
N ARG A 89 27.84 47.24 -1.25
CA ARG A 89 27.89 48.13 -0.08
C ARG A 89 27.35 47.46 1.18
N ASP A 90 26.30 46.65 1.06
CA ASP A 90 25.70 45.94 2.18
C ASP A 90 26.45 44.63 2.42
N SER A 91 26.94 44.42 3.64
CA SER A 91 27.68 43.20 3.99
C SER A 91 26.83 41.94 3.86
N THR A 92 25.52 42.03 4.07
CA THR A 92 24.60 40.90 3.98
C THR A 92 24.34 40.50 2.52
N LYS A 93 24.04 41.48 1.65
CA LYS A 93 23.85 41.25 0.21
C LYS A 93 25.14 40.82 -0.47
N ARG A 94 26.28 41.39 -0.06
CA ARG A 94 27.60 40.95 -0.53
C ARG A 94 27.87 39.49 -0.20
N ALA A 95 27.61 39.05 1.04
CA ALA A 95 27.79 37.64 1.40
C ALA A 95 26.92 36.68 0.58
N LYS A 96 25.68 37.09 0.25
CA LYS A 96 24.78 36.33 -0.63
C LYS A 96 25.30 36.26 -2.06
N TYR A 97 25.85 37.37 -2.58
CA TYR A 97 26.50 37.38 -3.89
C TYR A 97 27.78 36.52 -3.92
N ASP A 98 28.58 36.57 -2.86
CA ASP A 98 29.77 35.72 -2.73
C ASP A 98 29.40 34.22 -2.70
N ASP A 99 28.26 33.87 -2.08
CA ASP A 99 27.72 32.50 -2.13
C ASP A 99 27.36 32.07 -3.56
N VAL A 100 26.78 32.98 -4.37
CA VAL A 100 26.50 32.75 -5.80
C VAL A 100 27.78 32.57 -6.61
N LEU A 101 28.84 33.31 -6.32
CA LEU A 101 30.14 33.14 -6.98
C LEU A 101 30.76 31.76 -6.69
N LEU A 102 30.59 31.25 -5.46
CA LEU A 102 31.13 29.95 -5.05
C LEU A 102 30.28 28.76 -5.52
N ASN A 103 28.96 28.84 -5.36
CA ASN A 103 28.03 27.74 -5.63
C ASN A 103 27.43 27.78 -7.04
N GLY A 104 27.59 28.88 -7.77
CA GLY A 104 26.93 29.15 -9.03
C GLY A 104 25.50 29.67 -8.87
N LEU A 105 24.93 30.17 -9.96
CA LEU A 105 23.55 30.66 -9.98
C LEU A 105 22.57 29.46 -9.87
N PRO A 106 21.57 29.52 -8.97
CA PRO A 106 20.56 28.47 -8.91
C PRO A 106 19.66 28.49 -10.16
N ASP A 107 19.44 27.34 -10.80
CA ASP A 107 18.61 27.16 -12.02
C ASP A 107 17.09 27.38 -11.79
N TRP A 108 16.66 28.28 -10.90
CA TRP A 108 15.29 28.29 -10.36
C TRP A 108 14.17 28.62 -11.35
N LYS A 109 14.48 29.39 -12.40
CA LYS A 109 13.52 29.76 -13.45
C LYS A 109 13.21 28.60 -14.39
N GLU A 110 14.09 27.60 -14.48
CA GLU A 110 13.88 26.48 -15.38
C GLU A 110 12.84 25.51 -14.82
N ALA A 111 11.81 25.17 -15.62
CA ALA A 111 10.87 24.10 -15.23
C ALA A 111 11.58 22.76 -14.93
N VAL A 112 12.77 22.56 -15.51
CA VAL A 112 13.63 21.39 -15.29
C VAL A 112 14.19 21.33 -13.87
N TYR A 113 14.32 22.46 -13.16
CA TYR A 113 14.81 22.54 -11.79
C TYR A 113 13.99 21.67 -10.83
N TYR A 114 12.66 21.85 -10.85
CA TYR A 114 11.76 21.07 -10.01
C TYR A 114 11.86 19.58 -10.32
N TYR A 115 11.93 19.22 -11.59
CA TYR A 115 12.07 17.84 -12.01
C TYR A 115 13.41 17.21 -11.56
N ARG A 116 14.52 17.95 -11.68
CA ARG A 116 15.85 17.52 -11.22
C ARG A 116 15.90 17.39 -9.71
N LYS A 117 15.26 18.30 -8.97
CA LYS A 117 15.17 18.27 -7.51
C LYS A 117 14.36 17.07 -7.05
N VAL A 118 13.17 16.86 -7.60
CA VAL A 118 12.27 15.73 -7.27
C VAL A 118 12.93 14.38 -7.56
N ARG A 119 13.74 14.26 -8.62
CA ARG A 119 14.50 13.02 -8.89
C ARG A 119 15.53 12.71 -7.80
N LYS A 120 16.11 13.73 -7.17
CA LYS A 120 17.11 13.58 -6.10
C LYS A 120 16.46 13.42 -4.71
N MET A 121 15.14 13.58 -4.60
CA MET A 121 14.45 13.43 -3.31
C MET A 121 14.44 11.96 -2.87
N GLY A 122 14.63 11.75 -1.57
CA GLY A 122 14.56 10.42 -0.97
C GLY A 122 13.12 9.90 -0.91
N LEU A 123 12.95 8.59 -0.69
CA LEU A 123 11.62 7.99 -0.49
C LEU A 123 10.84 8.64 0.66
N ILE A 124 11.54 9.08 1.71
CA ILE A 124 10.94 9.74 2.87
C ILE A 124 10.35 11.10 2.47
N GLU A 125 11.10 11.95 1.78
CA GLU A 125 10.63 13.27 1.32
C GLU A 125 9.44 13.12 0.38
N MET A 126 9.50 12.19 -0.57
CA MET A 126 8.39 11.89 -1.46
C MET A 126 7.16 11.38 -0.70
N SER A 127 7.35 10.58 0.34
CA SER A 127 6.26 10.10 1.19
C SER A 127 5.61 11.22 2.00
N ILE A 128 6.39 12.20 2.47
CA ILE A 128 5.89 13.39 3.20
C ILE A 128 5.07 14.27 2.26
N ILE A 129 5.58 14.55 1.07
CA ILE A 129 4.86 15.34 0.05
C ILE A 129 3.54 14.65 -0.31
N LEU A 130 3.58 13.35 -0.56
CA LEU A 130 2.39 12.57 -0.86
C LEU A 130 1.39 12.58 0.30
N PHE A 131 1.86 12.44 1.55
CA PHE A 131 1.04 12.52 2.75
C PHE A 131 0.32 13.87 2.86
N ILE A 132 1.02 14.99 2.60
CA ILE A 132 0.43 16.33 2.62
C ILE A 132 -0.65 16.46 1.54
N ILE A 133 -0.36 16.05 0.31
CA ILE A 133 -1.32 16.11 -0.82
C ILE A 133 -2.59 15.30 -0.50
N ILE A 134 -2.43 14.07 0.00
CA ILE A 134 -3.56 13.21 0.37
C ILE A 134 -4.35 13.83 1.52
N THR A 135 -3.68 14.39 2.52
CA THR A 135 -4.34 15.02 3.68
C THR A 135 -5.19 16.22 3.25
N ILE A 136 -4.64 17.08 2.38
CA ILE A 136 -5.36 18.23 1.81
C ILE A 136 -6.54 17.75 0.98
N GLY A 137 -6.33 16.77 0.09
CA GLY A 137 -7.38 16.20 -0.74
C GLY A 137 -8.55 15.63 0.09
N GLN A 138 -8.24 14.86 1.14
CA GLN A 138 -9.27 14.32 2.03
C GLN A 138 -10.01 15.42 2.81
N TYR A 139 -9.31 16.46 3.24
CA TYR A 139 -9.92 17.59 3.92
C TYR A 139 -10.92 18.31 2.99
N LEU A 140 -10.55 18.54 1.72
CA LEU A 140 -11.44 19.13 0.73
C LEU A 140 -12.67 18.25 0.47
N VAL A 141 -12.50 16.93 0.37
CA VAL A 141 -13.63 15.99 0.20
C VAL A 141 -14.55 16.01 1.43
N ALA A 142 -13.99 16.06 2.65
CA ALA A 142 -14.78 16.14 3.88
C ALA A 142 -15.59 17.45 3.94
N TRP A 143 -15.02 18.56 3.47
CA TRP A 143 -15.73 19.83 3.31
C TRP A 143 -16.81 19.76 2.24
N ALA A 144 -16.55 19.14 1.09
CA ALA A 144 -17.56 18.95 0.05
C ALA A 144 -18.76 18.16 0.58
N ALA A 145 -18.51 17.06 1.31
CA ALA A 145 -19.56 16.26 1.95
C ALA A 145 -20.32 17.07 3.02
N TYR A 146 -19.63 17.89 3.82
CA TYR A 146 -20.28 18.78 4.78
C TYR A 146 -21.21 19.78 4.10
N PHE A 147 -20.76 20.43 3.01
CA PHE A 147 -21.58 21.37 2.26
C PHE A 147 -22.80 20.68 1.64
N GLU A 148 -22.64 19.50 1.05
CA GLU A 148 -23.77 18.72 0.51
C GLU A 148 -24.83 18.45 1.58
N LYS A 149 -24.42 17.97 2.77
CA LYS A 149 -25.36 17.73 3.88
C LYS A 149 -26.01 19.01 4.37
N LYS A 150 -25.25 20.09 4.49
CA LYS A 150 -25.77 21.39 4.92
C LYS A 150 -26.84 21.91 3.95
N TYR A 151 -26.56 21.92 2.65
CA TYR A 151 -27.51 22.38 1.64
C TYR A 151 -28.76 21.50 1.56
N ALA A 152 -28.61 20.17 1.62
CA ALA A 152 -29.75 19.25 1.65
C ALA A 152 -30.67 19.55 2.83
N ILE A 153 -30.12 19.73 4.04
CA ILE A 153 -30.92 20.03 5.23
C ILE A 153 -31.57 21.41 5.12
N GLU A 154 -30.87 22.43 4.64
CA GLU A 154 -31.45 23.76 4.39
C GLU A 154 -32.63 23.70 3.40
N GLU A 155 -32.51 22.91 2.33
CA GLU A 155 -33.61 22.68 1.38
C GLU A 155 -34.79 21.98 2.05
N PHE A 156 -34.56 20.92 2.83
CA PHE A 156 -35.60 20.23 3.59
C PHE A 156 -36.31 21.17 4.58
N VAL A 157 -35.56 22.01 5.29
CA VAL A 157 -36.10 23.03 6.21
C VAL A 157 -36.97 24.02 5.44
N ASN A 158 -36.49 24.55 4.32
CA ASN A 158 -37.22 25.51 3.48
C ASN A 158 -38.49 24.91 2.84
N LEU A 159 -38.46 23.63 2.45
CA LEU A 159 -39.63 22.92 1.93
C LEU A 159 -40.67 22.68 3.03
N LYS A 160 -40.24 22.24 4.22
CA LYS A 160 -41.13 22.07 5.37
C LYS A 160 -41.74 23.40 5.82
N SER A 161 -40.95 24.47 5.94
CA SER A 161 -41.43 25.78 6.37
C SER A 161 -42.48 26.35 5.39
N LYS A 162 -42.27 26.23 4.07
CA LYS A 162 -43.28 26.60 3.04
C LYS A 162 -44.57 25.78 3.15
N LYS A 163 -44.48 24.46 3.37
CA LYS A 163 -45.65 23.60 3.58
C LYS A 163 -46.42 23.99 4.85
N LEU A 164 -45.70 24.36 5.90
CA LEU A 164 -46.27 24.82 7.17
C LEU A 164 -47.05 26.14 6.99
N GLN A 165 -46.46 27.13 6.34
CA GLN A 165 -47.11 28.41 6.05
C GLN A 165 -48.40 28.21 5.23
N LYS A 166 -48.42 27.28 4.27
CA LYS A 166 -49.63 26.92 3.51
C LYS A 166 -50.71 26.25 4.38
N LYS A 167 -50.33 25.42 5.36
CA LYS A 167 -51.27 24.80 6.32
C LYS A 167 -51.84 25.82 7.31
N GLN A 168 -51.02 26.75 7.81
CA GLN A 168 -51.48 27.88 8.63
C GLN A 168 -52.49 28.75 7.89
N LYS A 169 -52.22 29.11 6.62
CA LYS A 169 -53.19 29.84 5.78
C LYS A 169 -54.52 29.11 5.56
N LYS A 170 -54.57 27.79 5.78
CA LYS A 170 -55.78 26.94 5.68
C LYS A 170 -56.42 26.64 7.05
N GLY A 171 -55.98 27.27 8.14
CA GLY A 171 -56.61 27.17 9.46
C GLY A 171 -56.47 25.82 10.18
N LYS A 172 -55.59 24.91 9.72
CA LYS A 172 -55.31 23.65 10.43
C LYS A 172 -54.27 23.85 11.52
N ALA A 173 -54.46 23.23 12.69
CA ALA A 173 -53.46 23.17 13.74
C ALA A 173 -52.13 22.59 13.20
N VAL A 174 -51.03 23.22 13.58
CA VAL A 174 -49.69 22.90 13.09
C VAL A 174 -48.82 22.54 14.29
N ASP A 175 -48.22 21.37 14.24
CA ASP A 175 -47.26 20.89 15.24
C ASP A 175 -45.96 21.71 15.14
N MET A 176 -45.86 22.75 15.98
CA MET A 176 -44.78 23.75 15.99
C MET A 176 -43.41 23.17 16.38
N GLU A 177 -43.42 22.09 17.15
CA GLU A 177 -42.24 21.46 17.77
C GLU A 177 -41.23 20.95 16.72
N THR A 178 -41.71 20.37 15.62
CA THR A 178 -40.84 19.85 14.55
C THR A 178 -40.12 20.93 13.73
N VAL A 179 -40.57 22.19 13.81
CA VAL A 179 -40.01 23.32 13.06
C VAL A 179 -38.95 24.06 13.86
N GLN A 180 -39.02 24.01 15.19
CA GLN A 180 -38.01 24.58 16.07
C GLN A 180 -36.76 23.68 16.17
N ILE A 181 -36.93 22.36 16.16
CA ILE A 181 -35.83 21.38 16.30
C ILE A 181 -34.92 21.34 15.05
N LEU A 182 -35.46 21.62 13.87
CA LEU A 182 -34.76 21.45 12.59
C LEU A 182 -33.62 22.48 12.34
N PRO A 183 -33.77 23.79 12.64
CA PRO A 183 -32.66 24.74 12.61
C PRO A 183 -31.59 24.46 13.68
N GLU A 184 -31.98 23.95 14.84
CA GLU A 184 -31.04 23.52 15.89
C GLU A 184 -30.17 22.35 15.40
N LEU A 185 -30.74 21.41 14.63
CA LEU A 185 -30.01 20.28 14.05
C LEU A 185 -28.95 20.70 13.01
N VAL A 186 -29.18 21.81 12.27
CA VAL A 186 -28.17 22.37 11.36
C VAL A 186 -26.98 22.93 12.14
N SER A 187 -27.25 23.53 13.32
CA SER A 187 -26.22 24.10 14.17
C SER A 187 -25.34 23.07 14.88
N THR A 188 -25.84 21.83 15.05
CA THR A 188 -25.13 20.73 15.72
C THR A 188 -24.31 19.85 14.75
N LEU A 189 -24.32 20.13 13.44
CA LEU A 189 -23.53 19.37 12.48
C LEU A 189 -22.02 19.51 12.78
N PRO A 190 -21.29 18.40 12.99
CA PRO A 190 -19.87 18.45 13.29
C PRO A 190 -19.10 18.97 12.06
N LYS A 191 -18.39 20.08 12.25
CA LYS A 191 -17.55 20.66 11.20
C LYS A 191 -16.36 19.76 10.91
N PRO A 192 -15.98 19.56 9.63
CA PRO A 192 -14.83 18.74 9.29
C PRO A 192 -13.56 19.33 9.91
N THR A 193 -12.91 18.54 10.77
CA THR A 193 -11.68 18.93 11.47
C THR A 193 -10.51 18.15 10.90
N VAL A 194 -9.32 18.77 10.79
CA VAL A 194 -8.10 18.12 10.28
C VAL A 194 -7.71 16.85 11.04
N SER A 195 -8.16 16.72 12.28
CA SER A 195 -7.95 15.54 13.13
C SER A 195 -8.73 14.29 12.70
N CYS A 196 -9.69 14.44 11.78
CA CYS A 196 -10.53 13.38 11.23
C CYS A 196 -10.04 12.88 9.86
N THR A 197 -8.89 13.39 9.39
CA THR A 197 -8.27 12.88 8.17
C THR A 197 -7.57 11.55 8.46
N LEU A 198 -7.67 10.59 7.53
CA LEU A 198 -7.08 9.25 7.70
C LEU A 198 -5.57 9.30 8.01
N PRO A 199 -4.75 10.14 7.35
CA PRO A 199 -3.33 10.18 7.63
C PRO A 199 -3.02 10.56 9.10
N VAL A 200 -3.77 11.50 9.67
CA VAL A 200 -3.64 11.89 11.08
C VAL A 200 -4.23 10.84 12.03
N GLN A 201 -5.32 10.19 11.62
CA GLN A 201 -5.97 9.14 12.42
C GLN A 201 -5.11 7.87 12.47
N ILE A 202 -4.43 7.51 11.38
CA ILE A 202 -3.46 6.41 11.34
C ILE A 202 -2.31 6.71 12.29
N CYS A 203 -1.73 7.92 12.26
CA CYS A 203 -0.67 8.28 13.21
C CYS A 203 -1.15 8.19 14.68
N LYS A 204 -2.37 8.64 14.99
CA LYS A 204 -2.96 8.49 16.32
C LYS A 204 -3.18 7.04 16.71
N LEU A 205 -3.64 6.21 15.77
CA LEU A 205 -3.89 4.80 15.99
C LEU A 205 -2.58 4.03 16.18
N CYS A 206 -1.53 4.34 15.42
CA CYS A 206 -0.19 3.81 15.63
C CYS A 206 0.36 4.20 17.00
N TRP A 207 0.18 5.47 17.40
CA TRP A 207 0.56 5.91 18.74
C TRP A 207 -0.20 5.16 19.84
N PHE A 208 -1.52 5.01 19.71
CA PHE A 208 -2.37 4.26 20.63
C PHE A 208 -1.95 2.77 20.70
N LEU A 209 -1.66 2.16 19.56
CA LEU A 209 -1.20 0.76 19.47
C LEU A 209 0.15 0.53 20.16
N ILE A 210 1.02 1.53 20.19
CA ILE A 210 2.35 1.41 20.80
C ILE A 210 2.30 1.73 22.30
N MET A 211 1.58 2.79 22.68
CA MET A 211 1.63 3.32 24.04
C MET A 211 0.51 2.80 24.94
N ASP A 212 -0.72 2.77 24.44
CA ASP A 212 -1.90 2.55 25.27
C ASP A 212 -2.38 1.08 25.19
N PHE A 213 -2.13 0.41 24.07
CA PHE A 213 -2.57 -0.96 23.84
C PHE A 213 -1.83 -2.03 24.68
N PRO A 214 -0.49 -1.99 24.89
CA PRO A 214 0.19 -2.95 25.75
C PRO A 214 -0.29 -2.97 27.22
N PRO A 215 -0.48 -1.84 27.93
CA PRO A 215 -0.95 -1.87 29.31
C PRO A 215 -2.43 -2.32 29.42
N LEU A 216 -3.28 -1.95 28.47
CA LEU A 216 -4.69 -2.39 28.42
C LEU A 216 -4.81 -3.90 28.23
N THR A 217 -4.00 -4.47 27.32
CA THR A 217 -3.96 -5.92 27.09
C THR A 217 -3.35 -6.67 28.27
N TYR A 218 -2.31 -6.12 28.91
CA TYR A 218 -1.70 -6.68 30.11
C TYR A 218 -2.71 -6.80 31.28
N HIS A 219 -3.46 -5.73 31.56
CA HIS A 219 -4.50 -5.77 32.60
C HIS A 219 -5.62 -6.77 32.29
N TRP A 220 -5.99 -6.93 31.02
CA TRP A 220 -6.97 -7.93 30.62
C TRP A 220 -6.44 -9.36 30.79
N ILE A 221 -5.18 -9.63 30.41
CA ILE A 221 -4.54 -10.94 30.58
C ILE A 221 -4.46 -11.33 32.06
N LEU A 222 -4.09 -10.40 32.94
CA LEU A 222 -4.03 -10.65 34.38
C LEU A 222 -5.41 -11.03 34.95
N ARG A 223 -6.47 -10.35 34.52
CA ARG A 223 -7.83 -10.67 34.95
C ARG A 223 -8.23 -12.10 34.56
N VAL A 224 -7.91 -12.52 33.33
CA VAL A 224 -8.21 -13.87 32.84
C VAL A 224 -7.40 -14.94 33.60
N ILE A 225 -6.15 -14.64 33.96
CA ILE A 225 -5.32 -15.56 34.77
C ILE A 225 -5.91 -15.73 36.17
N GLU A 226 -6.34 -14.63 36.78
CA GLU A 226 -6.92 -14.63 38.12
C GLU A 226 -8.27 -15.36 38.15
N GLU A 227 -9.14 -15.14 37.16
CA GLU A 227 -10.40 -15.88 37.01
C GLU A 227 -10.16 -17.39 36.91
N ARG A 228 -9.13 -17.83 36.18
CA ARG A 228 -8.76 -19.24 36.09
C ARG A 228 -8.18 -19.79 37.38
N ARG A 229 -7.48 -18.98 38.17
CA ARG A 229 -6.94 -19.38 39.48
C ARG A 229 -8.08 -19.59 40.48
N ASN A 230 -8.99 -18.64 40.56
CA ASN A 230 -10.15 -18.70 41.45
C ASN A 230 -11.08 -19.87 41.09
N ALA A 231 -11.31 -20.13 39.80
CA ALA A 231 -12.10 -21.28 39.37
C ALA A 231 -11.46 -22.62 39.77
N LYS A 232 -10.13 -22.72 39.78
CA LYS A 232 -9.44 -23.92 40.26
C LYS A 232 -9.51 -24.07 41.78
N GLU A 233 -9.35 -22.96 42.51
CA GLU A 233 -9.47 -22.96 43.98
C GLU A 233 -10.88 -23.38 44.40
N GLN A 234 -11.93 -22.91 43.71
CA GLN A 234 -13.32 -23.32 43.96
C GLN A 234 -13.55 -24.82 43.73
N VAL A 235 -13.03 -25.39 42.64
CA VAL A 235 -13.17 -26.84 42.37
C VAL A 235 -12.47 -27.67 43.44
N VAL A 236 -11.29 -27.25 43.90
CA VAL A 236 -10.55 -27.95 44.96
C VAL A 236 -11.28 -27.86 46.30
N GLU A 237 -11.86 -26.70 46.62
CA GLU A 237 -12.64 -26.49 47.84
C GLU A 237 -13.93 -27.34 47.82
N GLU A 238 -14.63 -27.39 46.69
CA GLU A 238 -15.79 -28.27 46.48
C GLU A 238 -15.42 -29.75 46.63
N GLU A 239 -14.36 -30.24 45.96
CA GLU A 239 -13.88 -31.62 46.09
C GLU A 239 -13.51 -31.98 47.54
N SER A 240 -12.82 -31.08 48.26
CA SER A 240 -12.45 -31.30 49.65
C SER A 240 -13.67 -31.40 50.58
N SER A 241 -14.70 -30.59 50.32
CA SER A 241 -15.94 -30.61 51.10
C SER A 241 -16.79 -31.84 50.81
N GLU A 242 -16.76 -32.38 49.59
CA GLU A 242 -17.46 -33.61 49.23
C GLU A 242 -16.77 -34.86 49.83
N GLU A 243 -15.43 -34.84 49.91
CA GLU A 243 -14.64 -35.96 50.43
C GLU A 243 -14.78 -36.10 51.96
N GLU A 244 -14.93 -34.99 52.71
CA GLU A 244 -15.20 -35.03 54.16
C GLU A 244 -16.59 -35.61 54.53
N VAL A 245 -17.56 -35.59 53.61
CA VAL A 245 -18.95 -36.02 53.89
C VAL A 245 -19.19 -37.52 53.62
N MET A 246 -18.24 -38.23 52.99
CA MET A 246 -18.43 -39.64 52.60
C MET A 246 -18.14 -40.66 53.72
N PRO A 247 -19.12 -41.47 54.18
CA PRO A 247 -18.87 -42.51 55.19
C PRO A 247 -18.19 -43.75 54.59
N VAL A 248 -17.12 -44.20 55.24
CA VAL A 248 -16.31 -45.37 54.85
C VAL A 248 -17.15 -46.66 54.86
N ARG A 249 -17.21 -47.37 53.73
CA ARG A 249 -17.92 -48.66 53.58
C ARG A 249 -16.92 -49.81 53.46
N GLU A 250 -16.90 -50.72 54.44
CA GLU A 250 -16.08 -51.93 54.39
C GLU A 250 -16.60 -52.95 53.35
N ARG A 251 -15.69 -53.59 52.61
CA ARG A 251 -16.00 -54.59 51.57
C ARG A 251 -15.53 -55.99 51.99
N GLY A 252 -16.44 -56.98 51.97
CA GLY A 252 -16.16 -58.38 52.30
C GLY A 252 -15.47 -59.20 51.18
N PRO A 253 -14.95 -60.42 51.49
CA PRO A 253 -14.02 -61.14 50.62
C PRO A 253 -14.71 -61.93 49.49
N ARG A 254 -14.18 -61.83 48.26
CA ARG A 254 -14.64 -62.56 47.06
C ARG A 254 -13.85 -63.86 46.82
N ARG A 255 -14.56 -64.98 46.68
CA ARG A 255 -14.04 -66.33 46.40
C ARG A 255 -13.65 -66.49 44.92
N ARG A 256 -12.39 -66.86 44.62
CA ARG A 256 -11.88 -67.16 43.26
C ARG A 256 -12.10 -68.63 42.88
N LYS A 257 -12.43 -68.91 41.61
CA LYS A 257 -12.35 -70.26 41.01
C LYS A 257 -11.03 -70.41 40.23
N ALA A 258 -10.41 -71.58 40.31
CA ALA A 258 -9.10 -71.88 39.73
C ALA A 258 -9.16 -72.22 38.23
N PHE A 259 -8.12 -71.82 37.50
CA PHE A 259 -7.90 -72.11 36.08
C PHE A 259 -6.66 -73.00 35.93
N THR A 260 -6.70 -74.01 35.06
CA THR A 260 -5.62 -74.98 34.86
C THR A 260 -5.10 -74.88 33.42
N ALA A 261 -3.78 -74.75 33.23
CA ALA A 261 -3.14 -74.54 31.93
C ALA A 261 -2.53 -75.85 31.36
N PRO A 262 -2.62 -76.12 30.05
CA PRO A 262 -1.98 -77.29 29.42
C PRO A 262 -0.50 -77.07 29.05
N GLU A 263 0.31 -78.12 29.23
CA GLU A 263 1.76 -78.21 28.97
C GLU A 263 2.14 -78.31 27.48
N LEU A 264 3.30 -77.74 27.13
CA LEU A 264 4.13 -78.15 26.00
C LEU A 264 5.61 -78.21 26.43
N LYS A 265 6.20 -79.38 26.23
CA LYS A 265 7.64 -79.73 26.23
C LYS A 265 8.27 -79.30 24.88
N ASP A 266 9.57 -79.19 24.63
CA ASP A 266 10.82 -79.75 25.19
C ASP A 266 12.00 -78.80 24.83
N SER A 267 13.12 -78.93 25.57
CA SER A 267 14.54 -78.68 25.17
C SER A 267 14.88 -77.46 24.30
N ASP A 268 15.66 -76.45 24.72
CA ASP A 268 17.02 -76.54 25.28
C ASP A 268 17.37 -75.36 26.22
N LYS A 269 18.35 -75.58 27.10
CA LYS A 269 18.65 -74.80 28.32
C LYS A 269 19.90 -73.89 28.20
N LYS A 270 19.78 -72.69 28.82
CA LYS A 270 20.74 -71.95 29.70
C LYS A 270 21.98 -71.20 29.12
N PRO A 271 22.61 -70.22 29.85
CA PRO A 271 22.13 -69.39 30.99
C PRO A 271 22.48 -67.86 30.98
N VAL A 272 21.61 -67.07 31.63
CA VAL A 272 21.80 -66.02 32.67
C VAL A 272 22.92 -64.96 32.56
N GLN A 273 22.53 -63.67 32.57
CA GLN A 273 22.95 -62.70 33.60
C GLN A 273 22.01 -61.47 33.70
N ASP A 274 21.93 -60.96 34.94
CA ASP A 274 20.90 -60.09 35.52
C ASP A 274 20.99 -58.61 35.14
N THR A 275 19.85 -57.90 35.03
CA THR A 275 19.36 -56.96 36.06
C THR A 275 18.23 -56.04 35.56
N ASN A 276 17.28 -55.84 36.48
CA ASN A 276 16.45 -54.66 36.75
C ASN A 276 15.19 -54.31 35.93
N VAL A 277 14.05 -54.59 36.60
CA VAL A 277 13.05 -53.62 37.10
C VAL A 277 11.84 -53.25 36.20
N LYS A 278 10.71 -53.87 36.61
CA LYS A 278 9.35 -53.35 36.87
C LYS A 278 8.59 -52.73 35.69
N THR A 279 7.71 -53.52 35.04
CA THR A 279 6.29 -53.84 35.36
C THR A 279 5.30 -52.80 34.87
N ASP A 280 4.66 -53.15 33.75
CA ASP A 280 3.38 -52.65 33.27
C ASP A 280 2.20 -53.17 34.11
N ALA A 281 1.17 -52.35 34.23
CA ALA A 281 -0.20 -52.78 34.42
C ALA A 281 -1.05 -52.27 33.25
N ASN A 282 -1.41 -53.20 32.39
CA ASN A 282 -2.26 -53.05 31.21
C ASN A 282 -3.74 -52.88 31.61
N LYS A 283 -4.42 -51.90 31.01
CA LYS A 283 -5.83 -52.01 30.62
C LYS A 283 -5.95 -51.51 29.18
N THR A 284 -6.10 -52.48 28.29
CA THR A 284 -5.96 -52.40 26.84
C THR A 284 -7.11 -51.61 26.20
N GLN A 285 -6.86 -50.34 25.87
CA GLN A 285 -7.39 -49.73 24.66
C GLN A 285 -6.38 -50.05 23.56
N GLU A 286 -6.81 -50.71 22.49
CA GLU A 286 -5.99 -50.98 21.32
C GLU A 286 -5.61 -49.62 20.69
N SER A 287 -4.43 -49.11 21.06
CA SER A 287 -3.88 -47.88 20.52
C SER A 287 -3.54 -48.13 19.05
N VAL A 288 -4.35 -47.56 18.16
CA VAL A 288 -4.03 -47.50 16.73
C VAL A 288 -2.68 -46.78 16.62
N LYS A 289 -1.62 -47.51 16.26
CA LYS A 289 -0.28 -46.93 16.06
C LYS A 289 -0.38 -45.84 15.00
N ILE A 290 -0.24 -44.59 15.44
CA ILE A 290 -0.10 -43.43 14.55
C ILE A 290 1.28 -43.55 13.91
N ILE A 291 1.33 -43.68 12.59
CA ILE A 291 2.59 -43.68 11.85
C ILE A 291 2.93 -42.21 11.63
N SER A 292 3.76 -41.66 12.52
CA SER A 292 4.32 -40.31 12.37
C SER A 292 5.66 -40.43 11.61
N GLY A 293 5.82 -39.67 10.53
CA GLY A 293 7.11 -39.58 9.81
C GLY A 293 7.36 -40.64 8.73
N GLY A 294 6.33 -41.35 8.25
CA GLY A 294 6.45 -42.25 7.10
C GLY A 294 6.44 -41.51 5.76
N LEU A 295 7.17 -42.00 4.76
CA LEU A 295 7.12 -41.50 3.39
C LEU A 295 5.67 -41.47 2.88
N TRP A 296 5.26 -40.39 2.22
CA TRP A 296 3.92 -40.28 1.64
C TRP A 296 3.89 -40.98 0.28
N THR A 297 3.05 -41.99 0.14
CA THR A 297 2.87 -42.73 -1.11
C THR A 297 1.76 -42.12 -1.96
N ASP A 298 1.71 -42.48 -3.25
CA ASP A 298 0.64 -42.03 -4.15
C ASP A 298 -0.76 -42.46 -3.67
N ASP A 299 -0.84 -43.60 -2.97
CA ASP A 299 -2.07 -44.10 -2.35
C ASP A 299 -2.54 -43.20 -1.19
N ASP A 300 -1.60 -42.73 -0.35
CA ASP A 300 -1.90 -41.78 0.75
C ASP A 300 -2.45 -40.46 0.19
N PHE A 301 -1.92 -39.99 -0.94
CA PHE A 301 -2.41 -38.80 -1.61
C PHE A 301 -3.80 -39.00 -2.23
N ALA A 302 -4.06 -40.17 -2.81
CA ALA A 302 -5.38 -40.51 -3.35
C ALA A 302 -6.45 -40.58 -2.25
N ASP A 303 -6.12 -41.16 -1.10
CA ASP A 303 -7.01 -41.23 0.06
C ASP A 303 -7.23 -39.85 0.70
N LEU A 304 -6.19 -39.01 0.78
CA LEU A 304 -6.31 -37.62 1.24
C LEU A 304 -7.24 -36.81 0.33
N ILE A 305 -7.14 -36.94 -0.99
CA ILE A 305 -8.05 -36.26 -1.94
C ILE A 305 -9.49 -36.74 -1.75
N ARG A 306 -9.70 -38.06 -1.57
CA ARG A 306 -11.02 -38.66 -1.33
C ARG A 306 -11.64 -38.13 -0.03
N LEU A 307 -10.86 -38.07 1.04
CA LEU A 307 -11.29 -37.59 2.36
C LEU A 307 -11.51 -36.07 2.39
N MET A 308 -10.71 -35.29 1.66
CA MET A 308 -10.92 -33.84 1.51
C MET A 308 -12.21 -33.49 0.77
N LYS A 309 -12.66 -34.34 -0.18
CA LYS A 309 -13.98 -34.23 -0.81
C LYS A 309 -15.11 -34.64 0.14
N LYS A 310 -14.88 -35.67 0.97
CA LYS A 310 -15.85 -36.16 1.97
C LYS A 310 -16.08 -35.14 3.10
N TYR A 311 -15.05 -34.40 3.50
CA TYR A 311 -15.11 -33.37 4.53
C TYR A 311 -14.73 -32.00 3.94
N PRO A 312 -15.69 -31.20 3.46
CA PRO A 312 -15.44 -29.88 2.88
C PRO A 312 -14.95 -28.84 3.92
N PRO A 313 -14.36 -27.72 3.48
CA PRO A 313 -13.93 -26.65 4.38
C PRO A 313 -15.15 -26.07 5.13
N GLY A 314 -15.15 -26.16 6.46
CA GLY A 314 -16.23 -25.72 7.33
C GLY A 314 -16.73 -26.78 8.32
N THR A 315 -16.38 -28.05 8.15
CA THR A 315 -16.68 -29.10 9.13
C THR A 315 -15.81 -28.95 10.39
N GLN A 316 -16.43 -28.97 11.57
CA GLN A 316 -15.70 -29.02 12.85
C GLN A 316 -14.84 -30.30 12.92
N GLU A 317 -13.60 -30.14 13.41
CA GLU A 317 -12.61 -31.22 13.58
C GLU A 317 -12.27 -31.98 12.27
N ARG A 318 -12.30 -31.27 11.14
CA ARG A 318 -11.96 -31.83 9.82
C ARG A 318 -10.64 -32.61 9.83
N TRP A 319 -9.57 -32.00 10.32
CA TRP A 319 -8.23 -32.60 10.29
C TRP A 319 -8.08 -33.78 11.24
N GLU A 320 -8.85 -33.81 12.32
CA GLU A 320 -8.89 -34.93 13.26
C GLU A 320 -9.56 -36.14 12.62
N LYS A 321 -10.70 -35.96 11.95
CA LYS A 321 -11.40 -37.04 11.23
C LYS A 321 -10.58 -37.59 10.07
N ILE A 322 -9.89 -36.72 9.31
CA ILE A 322 -9.03 -37.15 8.20
C ILE A 322 -7.77 -37.85 8.76
N GLY A 323 -7.12 -37.28 9.78
CA GLY A 323 -5.94 -37.87 10.42
C GLY A 323 -6.21 -39.25 11.02
N LEU A 324 -7.34 -39.41 11.72
CA LEU A 324 -7.78 -40.71 12.25
C LEU A 324 -8.02 -41.73 11.13
N SER A 325 -8.65 -41.31 10.02
CA SER A 325 -8.91 -42.19 8.87
C SER A 325 -7.64 -42.62 8.14
N MET A 326 -6.62 -41.77 8.09
CA MET A 326 -5.33 -42.08 7.43
C MET A 326 -4.27 -42.61 8.41
N ARG A 327 -4.59 -42.73 9.70
CA ARG A 327 -3.68 -43.14 10.79
C ARG A 327 -2.38 -42.30 10.86
N ARG A 328 -2.48 -41.02 10.47
CA ARG A 328 -1.38 -40.04 10.46
C ARG A 328 -1.74 -38.84 11.36
N PRO A 329 -0.74 -38.15 11.94
CA PRO A 329 -1.02 -37.03 12.83
C PRO A 329 -1.66 -35.85 12.09
N THR A 330 -2.59 -35.17 12.75
CA THR A 330 -3.49 -34.17 12.15
C THR A 330 -2.75 -33.00 11.49
N HIS A 331 -1.65 -32.56 12.09
CA HIS A 331 -0.81 -31.48 11.57
C HIS A 331 -0.07 -31.87 10.28
N GLU A 332 0.39 -33.11 10.16
CA GLU A 332 1.09 -33.63 8.97
C GLU A 332 0.13 -33.71 7.78
N VAL A 333 -1.09 -34.18 8.04
CA VAL A 333 -2.17 -34.25 7.04
C VAL A 333 -2.58 -32.86 6.54
N ALA A 334 -2.74 -31.91 7.45
CA ALA A 334 -3.07 -30.53 7.09
C ALA A 334 -1.97 -29.89 6.24
N HIS A 335 -0.70 -30.11 6.60
CA HIS A 335 0.44 -29.62 5.86
C HIS A 335 0.50 -30.21 4.43
N MET A 336 0.34 -31.53 4.28
CA MET A 336 0.37 -32.18 2.97
C MET A 336 -0.83 -31.81 2.09
N ALA A 337 -2.00 -31.58 2.68
CA ALA A 337 -3.16 -31.07 1.95
C ALA A 337 -2.94 -29.66 1.37
N HIS A 338 -2.25 -28.79 2.12
CA HIS A 338 -1.83 -27.48 1.62
C HIS A 338 -0.78 -27.61 0.51
N LYS A 339 0.24 -28.44 0.74
CA LYS A 339 1.31 -28.69 -0.22
C LYS A 339 0.78 -29.21 -1.56
N MET A 340 -0.17 -30.15 -1.56
CA MET A 340 -0.79 -30.65 -2.79
C MET A 340 -1.62 -29.61 -3.55
N LYS A 341 -2.24 -28.66 -2.85
CA LYS A 341 -3.01 -27.58 -3.48
C LYS A 341 -2.11 -26.59 -4.20
N ASP A 342 -0.92 -26.35 -3.65
CA ASP A 342 0.06 -25.42 -4.21
C ASP A 342 0.89 -26.06 -5.33
N GLU A 343 1.23 -27.35 -5.21
CA GLU A 343 2.08 -28.08 -6.18
C GLU A 343 1.28 -28.79 -7.30
N GLY A 344 -0.04 -28.92 -7.19
CA GLY A 344 -0.90 -29.42 -8.27
C GLY A 344 -0.65 -30.90 -8.63
N PHE A 345 -0.85 -31.80 -7.66
CA PHE A 345 -0.67 -33.25 -7.85
C PHE A 345 -1.73 -33.87 -8.78
N LYS A 346 -1.29 -34.69 -9.76
CA LYS A 346 -2.12 -35.54 -10.61
C LYS A 346 -1.72 -37.01 -10.35
N PRO A 347 -2.63 -37.92 -9.98
CA PRO A 347 -2.29 -39.32 -9.70
C PRO A 347 -1.71 -40.05 -10.93
N ILE A 348 -0.72 -40.91 -10.70
CA ILE A 348 0.10 -41.67 -11.68
C ILE A 348 -0.69 -42.70 -12.52
N ALA A 349 -1.99 -42.93 -12.26
CA ALA A 349 -2.82 -43.88 -13.01
C ALA A 349 -3.20 -43.44 -14.46
N LYS A 350 -2.53 -42.43 -15.02
CA LYS A 350 -2.73 -41.97 -16.41
C LYS A 350 -1.43 -41.75 -17.19
N GLN A 351 -0.30 -42.25 -16.70
CA GLN A 351 1.03 -41.98 -17.27
C GLN A 351 1.66 -43.15 -18.07
N GLU A 352 0.91 -44.20 -18.41
CA GLU A 352 1.50 -45.34 -19.15
C GLU A 352 1.51 -45.24 -20.69
N GLU A 353 0.97 -44.19 -21.32
CA GLU A 353 0.99 -44.12 -22.81
C GLU A 353 1.95 -43.10 -23.44
N GLU A 354 2.67 -42.26 -22.70
CA GLU A 354 3.62 -41.32 -23.34
C GLU A 354 4.97 -41.32 -22.63
N SER A 355 5.82 -42.30 -22.97
CA SER A 355 7.26 -42.20 -22.76
C SER A 355 8.02 -42.67 -24.01
N LYS A 356 8.40 -41.67 -24.82
CA LYS A 356 9.45 -41.55 -25.85
C LYS A 356 9.11 -40.23 -26.55
N ASP A 357 9.71 -39.09 -26.25
CA ASP A 357 11.14 -38.82 -26.29
C ASP A 357 11.60 -37.76 -25.28
N ILE A 358 12.90 -37.82 -25.03
CA ILE A 358 13.67 -37.21 -23.95
C ILE A 358 14.30 -35.87 -24.40
N ALA A 359 14.38 -34.97 -23.42
CA ALA A 359 15.31 -33.84 -23.25
C ALA A 359 14.98 -32.47 -23.86
N GLY A 360 14.73 -31.49 -22.97
CA GLY A 360 15.03 -30.07 -23.21
C GLY A 360 14.13 -29.02 -22.56
N GLU A 361 14.06 -29.00 -21.22
CA GLU A 361 13.62 -27.93 -20.29
C GLU A 361 12.85 -26.68 -20.78
N GLU A 362 11.63 -26.49 -20.26
CA GLU A 362 11.05 -25.17 -19.92
C GLU A 362 10.77 -25.10 -18.41
N PRO A 363 11.07 -23.98 -17.70
CA PRO A 363 10.57 -23.75 -16.35
C PRO A 363 9.26 -22.96 -16.33
N LYS A 364 8.39 -23.34 -15.39
CA LYS A 364 7.14 -22.65 -15.03
C LYS A 364 7.36 -21.31 -14.32
N LYS A 365 6.36 -20.44 -14.50
CA LYS A 365 6.05 -19.15 -13.88
C LYS A 365 6.49 -18.94 -12.42
N THR A 366 7.05 -17.75 -12.14
CA THR A 366 6.94 -17.03 -10.86
C THR A 366 6.49 -15.59 -11.06
N LYS A 367 5.62 -15.11 -10.16
CA LYS A 367 5.29 -13.70 -9.96
C LYS A 367 6.42 -13.05 -9.14
N THR A 368 6.95 -11.90 -9.58
CA THR A 368 7.27 -10.78 -8.68
C THR A 368 7.48 -9.45 -9.41
N LYS A 369 6.91 -8.40 -8.79
CA LYS A 369 7.25 -6.96 -8.82
C LYS A 369 8.43 -6.49 -9.71
N GLY A 370 8.11 -5.53 -10.59
CA GLY A 370 8.81 -4.27 -10.85
C GLY A 370 10.33 -4.27 -11.08
N GLY A 371 10.74 -3.99 -12.32
CA GLY A 371 12.02 -3.37 -12.60
C GLY A 371 12.60 -3.67 -13.99
N LYS A 372 12.96 -2.59 -14.69
CA LYS A 372 13.95 -2.46 -15.77
C LYS A 372 13.54 -2.88 -17.19
N ALA A 373 13.41 -1.85 -18.02
CA ALA A 373 13.41 -1.95 -19.48
C ALA A 373 14.75 -2.53 -19.94
N GLY A 374 14.70 -3.73 -20.50
CA GLY A 374 15.77 -4.36 -21.27
C GLY A 374 15.17 -4.78 -22.61
N ASN A 375 15.74 -4.23 -23.67
CA ASN A 375 15.67 -4.62 -25.08
C ASN A 375 14.59 -5.64 -25.48
N MET A 376 13.52 -5.15 -26.10
CA MET A 376 12.68 -5.97 -26.96
C MET A 376 13.26 -5.86 -28.36
N GLU A 377 13.77 -6.97 -28.90
CA GLU A 377 14.11 -7.08 -30.32
C GLU A 377 12.93 -6.53 -31.14
N GLU A 378 13.21 -5.51 -31.95
CA GLU A 378 12.25 -4.95 -32.88
C GLU A 378 11.91 -6.02 -33.92
N ILE A 379 10.74 -6.64 -33.77
CA ILE A 379 10.13 -7.43 -34.85
C ILE A 379 9.98 -6.47 -36.03
N PRO A 380 10.52 -6.78 -37.23
CA PRO A 380 10.44 -5.88 -38.37
C PRO A 380 8.98 -5.52 -38.65
N GLU A 381 8.61 -4.24 -38.53
CA GLU A 381 7.26 -3.80 -38.84
C GLU A 381 7.03 -3.91 -40.36
N THR A 382 6.48 -5.04 -40.78
CA THR A 382 6.09 -5.23 -42.17
C THR A 382 4.85 -4.36 -42.46
N PRO A 383 4.87 -3.47 -43.48
CA PRO A 383 3.75 -2.58 -43.75
C PRO A 383 2.47 -3.38 -44.03
N TRP A 384 1.34 -2.87 -43.53
CA TRP A 384 0.03 -3.51 -43.66
C TRP A 384 -0.71 -2.95 -44.86
N SER A 385 -1.10 -3.81 -45.79
CA SER A 385 -2.01 -3.44 -46.88
C SER A 385 -3.45 -3.30 -46.38
N GLN A 386 -4.25 -2.43 -47.04
CA GLN A 386 -5.67 -2.26 -46.75
C GLN A 386 -6.46 -3.57 -46.87
N ALA A 387 -6.06 -4.46 -47.79
CA ALA A 387 -6.67 -5.78 -47.93
C ALA A 387 -6.37 -6.70 -46.74
N GLN A 388 -5.14 -6.68 -46.22
CA GLN A 388 -4.75 -7.43 -45.02
C GLN A 388 -5.44 -6.90 -43.76
N GLN A 389 -5.57 -5.58 -43.65
CA GLN A 389 -6.29 -4.93 -42.56
C GLN A 389 -7.78 -5.34 -42.54
N LYS A 390 -8.43 -5.33 -43.70
CA LYS A 390 -9.83 -5.77 -43.83
C LYS A 390 -10.01 -7.25 -43.48
N ALA A 391 -9.12 -8.12 -43.93
CA ALA A 391 -9.13 -9.54 -43.59
C ALA A 391 -8.93 -9.77 -42.08
N PHE A 392 -8.05 -8.99 -41.45
CA PHE A 392 -7.80 -9.06 -40.01
C PHE A 392 -9.01 -8.60 -39.18
N GLU A 393 -9.69 -7.53 -39.57
CA GLU A 393 -10.91 -7.06 -38.92
C GLU A 393 -12.05 -8.08 -39.05
N GLN A 394 -12.20 -8.70 -40.22
CA GLN A 394 -13.15 -9.80 -40.44
C GLN A 394 -12.83 -11.02 -39.55
N ALA A 395 -11.55 -11.39 -39.42
CA ALA A 395 -11.11 -12.48 -38.56
C ALA A 395 -11.31 -12.19 -37.06
N LEU A 396 -11.16 -10.92 -36.64
CA LEU A 396 -11.46 -10.50 -35.27
C LEU A 396 -12.96 -10.58 -34.95
N ALA A 397 -13.82 -10.33 -35.95
CA ALA A 397 -15.27 -10.46 -35.81
C ALA A 397 -15.72 -11.93 -35.75
N SER A 398 -15.08 -12.83 -36.52
CA SER A 398 -15.40 -14.27 -36.49
C SER A 398 -14.93 -14.97 -35.21
N TYR A 399 -13.87 -14.48 -34.56
CA TYR A 399 -13.30 -15.06 -33.34
C TYR A 399 -13.31 -14.06 -32.17
N PRO A 400 -14.41 -13.94 -31.41
CA PRO A 400 -14.50 -13.04 -30.26
C PRO A 400 -13.65 -13.48 -29.06
N LYS A 401 -13.53 -12.62 -28.04
CA LYS A 401 -12.80 -12.95 -26.80
C LYS A 401 -13.53 -14.08 -26.07
N GLY A 402 -12.85 -15.23 -25.88
CA GLY A 402 -13.41 -16.41 -25.21
C GLY A 402 -13.53 -17.65 -26.09
N THR A 403 -13.13 -17.59 -27.37
CA THR A 403 -13.03 -18.79 -28.22
C THR A 403 -12.07 -19.81 -27.59
N VAL A 404 -12.54 -21.05 -27.44
CA VAL A 404 -11.73 -22.16 -26.92
C VAL A 404 -10.65 -22.57 -27.94
N GLY A 405 -9.40 -22.63 -27.50
CA GLY A 405 -8.21 -22.94 -28.31
C GLY A 405 -7.40 -21.71 -28.74
N ASP A 406 -6.39 -21.92 -29.58
CA ASP A 406 -5.44 -20.88 -30.02
C ASP A 406 -6.08 -19.87 -31.01
N ARG A 407 -6.82 -18.91 -30.45
CA ARG A 407 -7.52 -17.84 -31.17
C ARG A 407 -6.63 -17.12 -32.19
N TRP A 408 -5.42 -16.74 -31.79
CA TRP A 408 -4.52 -15.97 -32.64
C TRP A 408 -3.98 -16.76 -33.83
N GLU A 409 -3.87 -18.08 -33.69
CA GLU A 409 -3.45 -18.96 -34.78
C GLU A 409 -4.55 -19.09 -35.84
N LYS A 410 -5.82 -19.09 -35.41
CA LYS A 410 -6.97 -19.04 -36.34
C LYS A 410 -7.04 -17.69 -37.06
N ILE A 411 -6.77 -16.59 -36.35
CA ILE A 411 -6.75 -15.24 -36.93
C ILE A 411 -5.61 -15.10 -37.95
N SER A 412 -4.39 -15.58 -37.64
CA SER A 412 -3.27 -15.49 -38.58
C SER A 412 -3.49 -16.30 -39.86
N LYS A 413 -4.19 -17.44 -39.79
CA LYS A 413 -4.55 -18.23 -40.98
C LYS A 413 -5.49 -17.49 -41.94
N CYS A 414 -6.26 -16.51 -41.44
CA CYS A 414 -7.16 -15.69 -42.24
C CYS A 414 -6.47 -14.46 -42.85
N VAL A 415 -5.27 -14.10 -42.39
CA VAL A 415 -4.53 -12.91 -42.86
C VAL A 415 -3.36 -13.35 -43.76
N PRO A 416 -3.39 -13.03 -45.06
CA PRO A 416 -2.36 -13.51 -45.98
C PRO A 416 -1.00 -12.88 -45.68
N GLY A 417 -0.01 -13.75 -45.43
CA GLY A 417 1.39 -13.36 -45.27
C GLY A 417 1.74 -12.69 -43.94
N LYS A 418 0.89 -12.81 -42.91
CA LYS A 418 1.17 -12.28 -41.56
C LYS A 418 1.21 -13.37 -40.51
N THR A 419 2.14 -13.27 -39.56
CA THR A 419 2.28 -14.24 -38.47
C THR A 419 1.30 -13.95 -37.33
N LYS A 420 1.13 -14.92 -36.43
CA LYS A 420 0.34 -14.74 -35.19
C LYS A 420 0.84 -13.57 -34.35
N GLU A 421 2.16 -13.33 -34.34
CA GLU A 421 2.81 -12.29 -33.54
C GLU A 421 2.57 -10.90 -34.12
N GLU A 422 2.67 -10.76 -35.45
CA GLU A 422 2.34 -9.51 -36.14
C GLU A 422 0.86 -9.13 -35.98
N CYS A 423 -0.05 -10.12 -35.99
CA CYS A 423 -1.48 -9.92 -35.74
C CYS A 423 -1.75 -9.43 -34.30
N MET A 424 -1.04 -9.97 -33.31
CA MET A 424 -1.15 -9.52 -31.91
C MET A 424 -0.61 -8.11 -31.71
N LEU A 425 0.54 -7.79 -32.31
CA LEU A 425 1.14 -6.46 -32.26
C LEU A 425 0.22 -5.42 -32.90
N ARG A 426 -0.37 -5.74 -34.06
CA ARG A 426 -1.34 -4.87 -34.74
C ARG A 426 -2.58 -4.61 -33.90
N TYR A 427 -3.13 -5.64 -33.24
CA TYR A 427 -4.24 -5.49 -32.32
C TYR A 427 -3.90 -4.54 -31.16
N LYS A 428 -2.71 -4.69 -30.56
CA LYS A 428 -2.24 -3.82 -29.48
C LYS A 428 -2.15 -2.36 -29.93
N ASN A 429 -1.58 -2.10 -31.11
CA ASN A 429 -1.48 -0.76 -31.68
C ASN A 429 -2.86 -0.13 -31.89
N ILE A 430 -3.85 -0.89 -32.38
CA ILE A 430 -5.23 -0.42 -32.55
C ILE A 430 -5.87 -0.09 -31.20
N VAL A 431 -5.69 -0.94 -30.19
CA VAL A 431 -6.22 -0.68 -28.83
C VAL A 431 -5.61 0.58 -28.24
N ASP A 432 -4.31 0.80 -28.42
CA ASP A 432 -3.62 1.98 -27.91
C ASP A 432 -4.05 3.25 -28.66
N LEU A 433 -4.34 3.17 -29.97
CA LEU A 433 -4.94 4.28 -30.73
C LEU A 433 -6.36 4.59 -30.25
N ILE A 434 -7.19 3.58 -29.95
CA ILE A 434 -8.54 3.77 -29.42
C ILE A 434 -8.50 4.41 -28.03
N LYS A 435 -7.58 3.98 -27.16
CA LYS A 435 -7.37 4.60 -25.84
C LYS A 435 -6.96 6.07 -25.98
N LYS A 436 -5.96 6.36 -26.83
CA LYS A 436 -5.53 7.74 -27.11
C LYS A 436 -6.66 8.62 -27.68
N LYS A 437 -7.56 8.05 -28.48
CA LYS A 437 -8.75 8.76 -28.98
C LYS A 437 -9.77 9.00 -27.86
N LYS A 438 -9.98 8.04 -26.96
CA LYS A 438 -10.88 8.17 -25.82
C LYS A 438 -10.38 9.17 -24.77
N ASP A 439 -9.06 9.28 -24.61
CA ASP A 439 -8.41 10.21 -23.69
C ASP A 439 -8.39 11.67 -24.24
N LYS A 440 -8.76 11.88 -25.50
CA LYS A 440 -9.02 13.19 -26.09
C LYS A 440 -10.53 13.37 -26.34
N PRO A 441 -11.34 13.75 -25.33
CA PRO A 441 -12.74 14.08 -25.55
C PRO A 441 -12.84 15.29 -26.49
N ASP A 442 -13.78 15.19 -27.44
CA ASP A 442 -13.97 16.06 -28.60
C ASP A 442 -13.98 17.57 -28.27
N SER A 443 -13.05 18.31 -28.87
CA SER A 443 -13.02 19.78 -28.84
C SER A 443 -13.79 20.42 -30.00
N ASN A 444 -14.81 19.76 -30.56
CA ASN A 444 -15.40 20.17 -31.84
C ASN A 444 -16.93 20.07 -31.95
N ASP A 445 -17.65 20.23 -30.84
CA ASP A 445 -19.12 20.35 -30.81
C ASP A 445 -19.60 21.78 -30.47
N ASN A 446 -18.97 22.82 -31.07
CA ASN A 446 -19.48 24.19 -30.91
C ASN A 446 -19.34 25.04 -32.17
N LYS A 447 -19.91 24.58 -33.30
CA LYS A 447 -20.00 25.41 -34.52
C LYS A 447 -21.19 25.11 -35.45
N LEU A 448 -22.34 24.70 -34.92
CA LEU A 448 -23.56 24.50 -35.70
C LEU A 448 -24.83 25.10 -35.07
N SER A 449 -24.72 26.21 -34.33
CA SER A 449 -25.88 26.96 -33.83
C SER A 449 -25.87 28.46 -34.15
N GLU A 450 -25.04 28.92 -35.09
CA GLU A 450 -25.14 30.26 -35.67
C GLU A 450 -24.91 30.19 -37.18
N ILE A 451 -25.96 29.80 -37.92
CA ILE A 451 -26.36 30.36 -39.22
C ILE A 451 -27.89 30.35 -39.25
#